data_AF-A0A936FVS6-F1
#
_entry.id   AF-A0A936FVS6-F1
#
_cell.length_a   1.000
_cell.length_b   1.000
_cell.length_c   1.000
_cell.angle_alpha   90.00
_cell.angle_beta   90.00
_cell.angle_gamma   90.00
#
_symmetry.space_group_name_H-M   'P 1'
#
loop_
_entity.id
_entity.type
_entity.pdbx_description
1 polymer ?
#
loop_
_entity_poly.entity_id
_entity_poly.type
_entity_poly.pdbx_seq_one_letter_code
_entity_poly.pdbx_strand_id
1 'polypeptide(L)'
;MKKLILPFFLFFTIILNGQSYKKYVFLEHVTNSRCGICGSKNPGFYSVINNYPKDIVHISYHPSFPYSSCEFYKANPNENNSRVGFYTDVFGTPSVLMNGKLLASSSTLITDSQINTEKALTSPVEINVTETGTTTRSFKVKINKASNAVLPSGNYVFYAYMAEKLVPIATSNGEKEHHDVFRKAITSISGIDITNTIKTSNSIEIPLSDYVVPSAYNEKEMYLIAFIQNTTTKQILNVGTKFTTTTNTETIVNPEEWFSSYPNPVKNNLTLELKDGVQIDEISIVDMNGKQIFTKNIFEQKQLLIDFSPYPSGNYILKVKNGNKTAIQKIAKVD
;
A
#
# COMPACT_ATOMS: atom_id res chain seq x y z
N MET A 1 -66.65 -13.03 3.54
CA MET A 1 -65.50 -12.38 4.21
C MET A 1 -64.33 -12.32 3.23
N LYS A 2 -64.06 -11.15 2.62
CA LYS A 2 -62.96 -10.97 1.66
C LYS A 2 -61.65 -10.89 2.46
N LYS A 3 -60.77 -11.89 2.32
CA LYS A 3 -59.44 -11.89 2.96
C LYS A 3 -58.56 -10.86 2.26
N LEU A 4 -58.26 -9.77 2.95
CA LEU A 4 -57.33 -8.74 2.51
C LEU A 4 -55.90 -9.29 2.69
N ILE A 5 -55.21 -9.60 1.59
CA ILE A 5 -53.80 -10.00 1.61
C ILE A 5 -52.98 -8.71 1.64
N LEU A 6 -52.40 -8.40 2.80
CA LEU A 6 -51.50 -7.26 2.97
C LEU A 6 -50.11 -7.65 2.43
N PRO A 7 -49.54 -6.93 1.45
CA PRO A 7 -48.21 -7.25 0.95
C PRO A 7 -47.17 -6.85 2.01
N PHE A 8 -46.48 -7.85 2.54
CA PHE A 8 -45.36 -7.66 3.46
C PHE A 8 -44.16 -7.12 2.67
N PHE A 9 -43.99 -5.80 2.64
CA PHE A 9 -42.82 -5.15 2.07
C PHE A 9 -41.62 -5.41 3.00
N LEU A 10 -40.77 -6.37 2.62
CA LEU A 10 -39.47 -6.59 3.25
C LEU A 10 -38.58 -5.38 2.93
N PHE A 11 -38.44 -4.46 3.89
CA PHE A 11 -37.44 -3.39 3.83
C PHE A 11 -36.06 -4.03 3.98
N PHE A 12 -35.37 -4.23 2.85
CA PHE A 12 -33.95 -4.57 2.85
C PHE A 12 -33.18 -3.29 3.18
N THR A 13 -32.72 -3.17 4.42
CA THR A 13 -31.73 -2.15 4.79
C THR A 13 -30.43 -2.49 4.06
N ILE A 14 -30.16 -1.77 2.97
CA ILE A 14 -28.85 -1.77 2.32
C ILE A 14 -27.89 -1.11 3.33
N ILE A 15 -27.13 -1.93 4.06
CA ILE A 15 -26.00 -1.45 4.84
C ILE A 15 -24.95 -1.01 3.82
N LEU A 16 -24.92 0.29 3.51
CA LEU A 16 -23.80 0.92 2.83
C LEU A 16 -22.60 0.81 3.78
N ASN A 17 -21.80 -0.25 3.63
CA ASN A 17 -20.47 -0.26 4.21
C ASN A 17 -19.71 0.91 3.57
N GLY A 18 -19.42 1.94 4.38
CA GLY A 18 -18.53 3.01 3.95
C GLY A 18 -17.22 2.39 3.46
N GLN A 19 -16.70 2.88 2.32
CA GLN A 19 -15.43 2.42 1.82
C GLN A 19 -14.37 2.61 2.92
N SER A 20 -13.50 1.63 3.12
CA SER A 20 -12.37 1.75 4.04
C SER A 20 -11.19 1.05 3.41
N TYR A 21 -10.00 1.60 3.60
CA TYR A 21 -8.79 1.08 2.97
C TYR A 21 -8.07 0.11 3.90
N LYS A 22 -7.19 -0.70 3.33
CA LYS A 22 -6.28 -1.54 4.12
C LYS A 22 -5.45 -0.66 5.07
N LYS A 23 -5.40 -1.05 6.35
CA LYS A 23 -4.44 -0.49 7.30
C LYS A 23 -3.12 -1.23 7.17
N TYR A 24 -2.06 -0.53 6.77
CA TYR A 24 -0.71 -1.07 6.87
C TYR A 24 -0.20 -0.94 8.31
N VAL A 25 0.57 -1.93 8.73
CA VAL A 25 1.31 -1.88 10.00
C VAL A 25 2.60 -1.11 9.74
N PHE A 26 2.64 0.17 10.13
CA PHE A 26 3.86 0.96 10.03
C PHE A 26 4.72 0.74 11.27
N LEU A 27 5.95 0.28 11.07
CA LEU A 27 6.93 0.06 12.12
C LEU A 27 8.06 1.08 12.01
N GLU A 28 8.14 1.94 13.02
CA GLU A 28 9.26 2.85 13.22
C GLU A 28 10.21 2.22 14.24
N HIS A 29 11.32 1.67 13.74
CA HIS A 29 12.30 0.96 14.54
C HIS A 29 13.47 1.89 14.90
N VAL A 30 13.63 2.17 16.18
CA VAL A 30 14.69 3.02 16.70
C VAL A 30 15.83 2.13 17.19
N THR A 31 16.96 2.17 16.50
CA THR A 31 18.12 1.27 16.71
C THR A 31 19.45 2.03 16.57
N ASN A 32 20.58 1.37 16.79
CA ASN A 32 21.90 1.99 16.66
C ASN A 32 22.94 0.92 16.29
N SER A 33 23.74 1.16 15.26
CA SER A 33 24.73 0.20 14.72
C SER A 33 25.90 -0.12 15.65
N ARG A 34 26.00 0.59 16.77
CA ARG A 34 27.01 0.38 17.81
C ARG A 34 26.42 -0.21 19.10
N CYS A 35 25.09 -0.31 19.18
CA CYS A 35 24.37 -0.83 20.33
C CYS A 35 24.36 -2.36 20.32
N GLY A 36 25.12 -2.97 21.24
CA GLY A 36 25.24 -4.44 21.33
C GLY A 36 23.91 -5.16 21.58
N ILE A 37 23.04 -4.60 22.44
CA ILE A 37 21.71 -5.18 22.66
C ILE A 37 20.83 -5.08 21.41
N CYS A 38 20.98 -4.04 20.61
CA CYS A 38 20.30 -3.89 19.33
C CYS A 38 20.73 -5.00 18.38
N GLY A 39 22.04 -5.20 18.20
CA GLY A 39 22.57 -6.30 17.38
C GLY A 39 22.12 -7.69 17.84
N SER A 40 21.88 -7.89 19.14
CA SER A 40 21.31 -9.13 19.69
C SER A 40 19.80 -9.28 19.43
N LYS A 41 19.03 -8.20 19.42
CA LYS A 41 17.56 -8.23 19.34
C LYS A 41 17.02 -8.10 17.91
N ASN A 42 17.69 -7.35 17.06
CA ASN A 42 17.25 -7.07 15.69
C ASN A 42 17.04 -8.34 14.84
N PRO A 43 17.90 -9.39 14.92
CA PRO A 43 17.66 -10.62 14.15
C PRO A 43 16.31 -11.27 14.47
N GLY A 44 15.92 -11.32 15.75
CA GLY A 44 14.62 -11.85 16.17
C GLY A 44 13.46 -10.97 15.70
N PHE A 45 13.63 -9.65 15.71
CA PHE A 45 12.65 -8.71 15.17
C PHE A 45 12.43 -8.92 13.66
N TYR A 46 13.51 -8.96 12.88
CA TYR A 46 13.43 -9.19 11.42
C TYR A 46 12.85 -10.57 11.08
N SER A 47 13.17 -11.60 11.87
CA SER A 47 12.57 -12.94 11.71
C SER A 47 11.04 -12.94 11.83
N VAL A 48 10.45 -12.03 12.61
CA VAL A 48 8.99 -11.91 12.76
C VAL A 48 8.40 -11.09 11.63
N ILE A 49 8.92 -9.88 11.38
CA ILE A 49 8.29 -8.96 10.42
C ILE A 49 8.41 -9.45 8.97
N ASN A 50 9.44 -10.24 8.64
CA ASN A 50 9.63 -10.83 7.31
C ASN A 50 8.55 -11.87 6.94
N ASN A 51 7.74 -12.32 7.91
CA ASN A 51 6.57 -13.17 7.63
C ASN A 51 5.36 -12.36 7.10
N TYR A 52 5.43 -11.02 7.11
CA TYR A 52 4.34 -10.13 6.74
C TYR A 52 4.72 -9.09 5.65
N PRO A 53 5.37 -9.51 4.55
CA PRO A 53 5.94 -8.59 3.56
C PRO A 53 4.89 -7.77 2.79
N LYS A 54 3.62 -8.16 2.85
CA LYS A 54 2.49 -7.45 2.21
C LYS A 54 1.70 -6.57 3.18
N ASP A 55 1.95 -6.67 4.49
CA ASP A 55 1.15 -6.01 5.53
C ASP A 55 1.95 -4.95 6.30
N ILE A 56 3.28 -5.07 6.32
CA ILE A 56 4.17 -4.18 7.06
C ILE A 56 4.90 -3.22 6.12
N VAL A 57 5.01 -1.97 6.56
CA VAL A 57 6.05 -1.04 6.09
C VAL A 57 6.94 -0.75 7.28
N HIS A 58 8.26 -0.83 7.09
CA HIS A 58 9.24 -0.62 8.13
C HIS A 58 10.20 0.51 7.73
N ILE A 59 10.68 1.25 8.73
CA ILE A 59 11.76 2.22 8.62
C ILE A 59 12.62 2.15 9.87
N SER A 60 13.95 2.19 9.72
CA SER A 60 14.88 2.23 10.84
C SER A 60 15.51 3.62 11.04
N TYR A 61 15.31 4.18 12.23
CA TYR A 61 15.92 5.43 12.67
C TYR A 61 17.10 5.15 13.59
N HIS A 62 18.14 5.95 13.42
CA HIS A 62 19.43 5.81 14.10
C HIS A 62 19.78 7.12 14.80
N PRO A 63 19.25 7.36 16.01
CA PRO A 63 19.56 8.58 16.76
C PRO A 63 20.98 8.54 17.35
N SER A 64 21.37 9.65 17.98
CA SER A 64 22.68 9.81 18.62
C SER A 64 22.89 8.92 19.86
N PHE A 65 21.85 8.25 20.34
CA PHE A 65 21.92 7.40 21.53
C PHE A 65 21.80 5.92 21.18
N PRO A 66 22.48 5.03 21.92
CA PRO A 66 23.49 5.34 22.95
C PRO A 66 24.80 5.89 22.39
N TYR A 67 25.05 5.80 21.08
CA TYR A 67 26.31 6.20 20.48
C TYR A 67 26.14 7.08 19.24
N SER A 68 26.63 8.31 19.31
CA SER A 68 26.70 9.26 18.19
C SER A 68 27.75 8.87 17.14
N SER A 69 28.55 7.83 17.41
CA SER A 69 29.48 7.24 16.46
C SER A 69 28.84 6.25 15.47
N CYS A 70 27.53 6.03 15.58
CA CYS A 70 26.72 5.24 14.65
C CYS A 70 26.85 5.79 13.21
N GLU A 71 27.16 4.89 12.27
CA GLU A 71 27.40 5.19 10.86
C GLU A 71 26.17 5.86 10.23
N PHE A 72 24.99 5.35 10.53
CA PHE A 72 23.73 5.84 9.97
C PHE A 72 23.25 7.14 10.63
N TYR A 73 23.58 7.34 11.92
CA TYR A 73 23.38 8.64 12.57
C TYR A 73 24.22 9.72 11.90
N LYS A 74 25.51 9.45 11.65
CA LYS A 74 26.43 10.42 11.03
C LYS A 74 25.99 10.85 9.63
N ALA A 75 25.31 9.98 8.89
CA ALA A 75 24.78 10.30 7.56
C ALA A 75 23.63 11.33 7.60
N ASN A 76 22.84 11.34 8.69
CA ASN A 76 21.70 12.25 8.82
C ASN A 76 21.36 12.56 10.30
N PRO A 77 22.23 13.31 11.02
CA PRO A 77 22.15 13.41 12.48
C PRO A 77 20.93 14.22 12.94
N ASN A 78 20.66 15.33 12.26
CA ASN A 78 19.60 16.25 12.65
C ASN A 78 18.23 15.61 12.49
N GLU A 79 17.96 14.99 11.33
CA GLU A 79 16.63 14.46 11.06
C GLU A 79 16.35 13.18 11.87
N ASN A 80 17.35 12.32 12.08
CA ASN A 80 17.19 11.16 12.98
C ASN A 80 16.82 11.61 14.40
N ASN A 81 17.55 12.58 14.96
CA ASN A 81 17.25 13.07 16.30
C ASN A 81 15.91 13.83 16.36
N SER A 82 15.57 14.63 15.36
CA SER A 82 14.29 15.33 15.30
C SER A 82 13.12 14.35 15.21
N ARG A 83 13.20 13.30 14.37
CA ARG A 83 12.11 12.33 14.23
C ARG A 83 11.94 11.48 15.49
N VAL A 84 13.04 10.98 16.07
CA VAL A 84 12.96 10.21 17.31
C VAL A 84 12.52 11.11 18.48
N GLY A 85 12.99 12.36 18.55
CA GLY A 85 12.63 13.32 19.59
C GLY A 85 11.16 13.76 19.58
N PHE A 86 10.43 13.57 18.47
CA PHE A 86 8.97 13.72 18.45
C PHE A 86 8.27 12.75 19.41
N TYR A 87 8.88 11.58 19.63
CA TYR A 87 8.40 10.56 20.57
C TYR A 87 9.09 10.73 21.92
N THR A 88 8.51 11.60 22.77
CA THR A 88 8.99 11.91 24.13
C THR A 88 9.11 10.70 25.08
N ASP A 89 8.52 9.58 24.70
CA ASP A 89 8.47 8.30 25.42
C ASP A 89 9.54 7.29 24.95
N VAL A 90 10.32 7.62 23.93
CA VAL A 90 11.43 6.79 23.43
C VAL A 90 12.73 7.20 24.13
N PHE A 91 13.19 6.38 25.07
CA PHE A 91 14.37 6.68 25.89
C PHE A 91 15.62 5.87 25.55
N GLY A 92 15.52 4.89 24.64
CA GLY A 92 16.64 3.99 24.36
C GLY A 92 16.44 3.15 23.11
N THR A 93 17.52 2.47 22.71
CA THR A 93 17.54 1.52 21.60
C THR A 93 17.79 0.10 22.12
N PRO A 94 17.16 -0.94 21.54
CA PRO A 94 16.14 -0.86 20.49
C PRO A 94 14.77 -0.46 21.06
N SER A 95 14.00 0.31 20.28
CA SER A 95 12.59 0.61 20.54
C SER A 95 11.79 0.46 19.25
N VAL A 96 10.52 0.07 19.34
CA VAL A 96 9.64 -0.07 18.16
C VAL A 96 8.35 0.67 18.41
N LEU A 97 7.97 1.56 17.49
CA LEU A 97 6.64 2.14 17.45
C LEU A 97 5.81 1.48 16.35
N MET A 98 4.63 1.02 16.72
CA MET A 98 3.64 0.45 15.80
C MET A 98 2.55 1.48 15.58
N ASN A 99 2.42 1.96 14.34
CA ASN A 99 1.46 3.00 13.95
C ASN A 99 1.47 4.23 14.87
N GLY A 100 2.68 4.63 15.30
CA GLY A 100 2.92 5.80 16.15
C GLY A 100 2.74 5.57 17.65
N LYS A 101 2.46 4.34 18.08
CA LYS A 101 2.41 3.95 19.49
C LYS A 101 3.65 3.13 19.86
N LEU A 102 4.38 3.55 20.89
CA LEU A 102 5.50 2.79 21.43
C LEU A 102 5.03 1.44 21.97
N LEU A 103 5.69 0.37 21.54
CA LEU A 103 5.49 -0.96 22.10
C LEU A 103 6.21 -1.06 23.44
N ALA A 104 5.58 -1.76 24.40
CA ALA A 104 6.18 -1.97 25.71
C ALA A 104 7.48 -2.77 25.59
N SER A 105 8.49 -2.39 26.38
CA SER A 105 9.77 -3.09 26.45
C SER A 105 9.58 -4.55 26.83
N SER A 106 10.14 -5.45 26.03
CA SER A 106 10.01 -6.89 26.18
C SER A 106 11.27 -7.60 25.67
N SER A 107 11.45 -8.86 26.03
CA SER A 107 12.52 -9.71 25.49
C SER A 107 12.39 -9.89 23.98
N THR A 108 11.17 -9.85 23.45
CA THR A 108 10.84 -9.86 22.02
C THR A 108 10.29 -8.49 21.64
N LEU A 109 10.88 -7.84 20.64
CA LEU A 109 10.51 -6.47 20.25
C LEU A 109 9.10 -6.36 19.63
N ILE A 110 8.63 -7.44 18.99
CA ILE A 110 7.32 -7.50 18.34
C ILE A 110 6.87 -8.95 18.22
N THR A 111 5.56 -9.19 18.26
CA THR A 111 4.96 -10.53 18.15
C THR A 111 3.96 -10.60 17.00
N ASP A 112 3.73 -11.82 16.49
CA ASP A 112 2.68 -12.10 15.51
C ASP A 112 1.30 -11.65 15.98
N SER A 113 0.99 -11.81 17.28
CA SER A 113 -0.32 -11.40 17.83
C SER A 113 -0.55 -9.90 17.70
N GLN A 114 0.47 -9.08 17.96
CA GLN A 114 0.39 -7.62 17.81
C GLN A 114 0.19 -7.25 16.33
N ILE A 115 0.98 -7.84 15.42
CA ILE A 115 0.88 -7.58 13.98
C ILE A 115 -0.49 -8.00 13.43
N ASN A 116 -0.97 -9.19 13.79
CA ASN A 116 -2.24 -9.72 13.32
C ASN A 116 -3.44 -8.90 13.84
N THR A 117 -3.33 -8.33 15.04
CA THR A 117 -4.35 -7.42 15.58
C THR A 117 -4.40 -6.13 14.78
N GLU A 118 -3.24 -5.52 14.53
CA GLU A 118 -3.15 -4.22 13.87
C GLU A 118 -3.52 -4.30 12.37
N LYS A 119 -3.07 -5.35 11.67
CA LYS A 119 -3.35 -5.52 10.23
C LYS A 119 -4.81 -5.86 9.92
N ALA A 120 -5.58 -6.31 10.91
CA ALA A 120 -7.01 -6.57 10.78
C ALA A 120 -7.84 -5.28 10.82
N LEU A 121 -7.24 -4.15 11.21
CA LEU A 121 -7.88 -2.84 11.19
C LEU A 121 -8.01 -2.30 9.77
N THR A 122 -8.83 -1.26 9.63
CA THR A 122 -8.98 -0.49 8.39
C THR A 122 -8.51 0.94 8.60
N SER A 123 -8.26 1.64 7.50
CA SER A 123 -7.84 3.03 7.49
C SER A 123 -8.87 3.91 6.75
N PRO A 124 -9.12 5.14 7.23
CA PRO A 124 -9.94 6.11 6.50
C PRO A 124 -9.27 6.62 5.23
N VAL A 125 -7.95 6.42 5.09
CA VAL A 125 -7.14 6.87 3.96
C VAL A 125 -6.22 5.79 3.42
N GLU A 126 -5.93 5.82 2.13
CA GLU A 126 -4.78 5.17 1.51
C GLU A 126 -3.83 6.20 0.93
N ILE A 127 -2.56 5.82 0.81
CA ILE A 127 -1.50 6.65 0.25
C ILE A 127 -0.89 5.87 -0.91
N ASN A 128 -1.08 6.34 -2.13
CA ASN A 128 -0.48 5.77 -3.33
C ASN A 128 0.81 6.53 -3.63
N VAL A 129 1.91 5.80 -3.78
CA VAL A 129 3.23 6.36 -4.12
C VAL A 129 3.69 5.76 -5.42
N THR A 130 3.98 6.61 -6.40
CA THR A 130 4.68 6.23 -7.63
C THR A 130 6.03 6.94 -7.66
N GLU A 131 7.07 6.19 -7.98
CA GLU A 131 8.44 6.69 -8.15
C GLU A 131 8.86 6.52 -9.61
N THR A 132 9.51 7.53 -10.18
CA THR A 132 10.11 7.46 -11.52
C THR A 132 11.54 7.97 -11.49
N GLY A 133 12.37 7.54 -12.44
CA GLY A 133 13.79 7.88 -12.50
C GLY A 133 14.67 6.93 -11.68
N THR A 134 15.98 7.20 -11.68
CA THR A 134 17.01 6.38 -11.01
C THR A 134 17.79 7.24 -10.01
N THR A 135 18.91 7.83 -10.44
CA THR A 135 19.72 8.72 -9.60
C THR A 135 18.98 10.01 -9.28
N THR A 136 18.31 10.61 -10.28
CA THR A 136 17.33 11.66 -10.05
C THR A 136 15.95 11.02 -10.03
N ARG A 137 15.26 11.14 -8.90
CA ARG A 137 13.95 10.55 -8.66
C ARG A 137 12.87 11.60 -8.57
N SER A 138 11.75 11.33 -9.21
CA SER A 138 10.53 12.10 -9.11
C SER A 138 9.44 11.27 -8.46
N PHE A 139 8.55 11.94 -7.74
CA PHE A 139 7.51 11.29 -6.94
C PHE A 139 6.13 11.79 -7.33
N LYS A 140 5.17 10.88 -7.42
CA LYS A 140 3.74 11.20 -7.41
C LYS A 140 3.12 10.55 -6.19
N VAL A 141 2.64 11.37 -5.24
CA VAL A 141 1.96 10.90 -4.05
C VAL A 141 0.51 11.37 -4.07
N LYS A 142 -0.41 10.40 -3.99
CA LYS A 142 -1.84 10.64 -3.92
C LYS A 142 -2.41 10.05 -2.64
N ILE A 143 -3.14 10.86 -1.88
CA ILE A 143 -3.89 10.44 -0.71
C ILE A 143 -5.35 10.34 -1.12
N ASN A 144 -5.94 9.14 -0.99
CA ASN A 144 -7.38 8.96 -1.16
C ASN A 144 -8.00 8.77 0.22
N LYS A 145 -9.00 9.60 0.55
CA LYS A 145 -9.81 9.45 1.75
C LYS A 145 -11.16 8.88 1.36
N ALA A 146 -11.62 7.88 2.11
CA ALA A 146 -12.88 7.24 1.80
C ALA A 146 -14.06 8.18 1.98
N SER A 147 -15.07 8.02 1.13
CA SER A 147 -16.29 8.81 1.18
C SER A 147 -16.96 8.65 2.56
N ASN A 148 -17.24 9.77 3.22
CA ASN A 148 -17.81 9.85 4.58
C ASN A 148 -16.92 9.30 5.71
N ALA A 149 -15.63 9.03 5.45
CA ALA A 149 -14.71 8.66 6.52
C ALA A 149 -14.61 9.79 7.57
N VAL A 150 -14.92 9.44 8.82
CA VAL A 150 -14.72 10.32 9.96
C VAL A 150 -13.28 10.19 10.42
N LEU A 151 -12.53 11.28 10.33
CA LEU A 151 -11.18 11.34 10.87
C LEU A 151 -11.24 11.61 12.38
N PRO A 152 -10.36 11.00 13.20
CA PRO A 152 -10.19 11.39 14.59
C PRO A 152 -9.99 12.91 14.76
N SER A 153 -10.28 13.46 15.94
CA SER A 153 -9.93 14.83 16.23
C SER A 153 -8.40 14.99 16.29
N GLY A 154 -7.90 16.15 15.85
CA GLY A 154 -6.48 16.48 15.87
C GLY A 154 -5.97 17.15 14.60
N ASN A 155 -4.65 17.30 14.58
CA ASN A 155 -3.87 17.89 13.49
C ASN A 155 -3.20 16.78 12.68
N TYR A 156 -3.24 16.89 11.36
CA TYR A 156 -2.73 15.89 10.43
C TYR A 156 -1.55 16.42 9.66
N VAL A 157 -0.43 15.73 9.77
CA VAL A 157 0.80 16.05 9.07
C VAL A 157 1.18 14.90 8.15
N PHE A 158 1.50 15.24 6.91
CA PHE A 158 2.05 14.33 5.92
C PHE A 158 3.58 14.36 5.96
N TYR A 159 4.19 13.18 5.87
CA TYR A 159 5.63 12.99 5.84
C TYR A 159 6.00 12.13 4.63
N ALA A 160 7.13 12.44 3.99
CA ALA A 160 7.70 11.62 2.94
C ALA A 160 9.21 11.48 3.14
N TYR A 161 9.65 10.26 3.44
CA TYR A 161 11.01 9.93 3.85
C TYR A 161 11.63 8.93 2.89
N MET A 162 12.87 9.19 2.47
CA MET A 162 13.69 8.23 1.75
C MET A 162 14.31 7.25 2.74
N ALA A 163 14.16 5.97 2.41
CA ALA A 163 14.84 4.88 3.08
C ALA A 163 15.73 4.13 2.07
N GLU A 164 16.84 3.57 2.56
CA GLU A 164 17.67 2.61 1.83
C GLU A 164 17.32 1.21 2.31
N LYS A 165 16.67 0.43 1.43
CA LYS A 165 16.04 -0.85 1.74
C LYS A 165 17.03 -1.87 2.30
N LEU A 166 18.21 -2.03 1.69
CA LEU A 166 19.26 -2.91 2.16
C LEU A 166 20.62 -2.21 2.16
N VAL A 167 21.29 -2.25 3.31
CA VAL A 167 22.63 -1.71 3.51
C VAL A 167 23.56 -2.82 4.02
N PRO A 168 24.31 -3.50 3.13
CA PRO A 168 25.09 -4.70 3.48
C PRO A 168 26.46 -4.34 4.08
N ILE A 169 26.45 -3.64 5.22
CA ILE A 169 27.66 -3.22 5.94
C ILE A 169 27.71 -3.93 7.29
N ALA A 170 28.86 -4.53 7.60
CA ALA A 170 29.15 -5.04 8.93
C ALA A 170 29.44 -3.90 9.91
N THR A 171 28.72 -3.85 11.02
CA THR A 171 28.85 -2.82 12.05
C THR A 171 29.34 -3.43 13.36
N SER A 172 29.82 -2.60 14.28
CA SER A 172 30.51 -3.09 15.49
C SER A 172 29.59 -3.77 16.50
N ASN A 173 28.28 -3.68 16.35
CA ASN A 173 27.33 -4.44 17.17
C ASN A 173 27.10 -5.87 16.68
N GLY A 174 27.75 -6.29 15.59
CA GLY A 174 27.69 -7.64 15.03
C GLY A 174 26.67 -7.82 13.90
N GLU A 175 25.87 -6.80 13.58
CA GLU A 175 24.98 -6.84 12.42
C GLU A 175 25.79 -6.76 11.12
N LYS A 176 25.33 -7.47 10.08
CA LYS A 176 25.99 -7.54 8.76
C LYS A 176 25.25 -6.78 7.66
N GLU A 177 23.99 -6.48 7.93
CA GLU A 177 23.08 -5.81 7.02
C GLU A 177 22.06 -5.02 7.83
N HIS A 178 21.55 -3.94 7.23
CA HIS A 178 20.59 -3.03 7.88
C HIS A 178 19.49 -2.74 6.88
N HIS A 179 18.25 -2.71 7.37
CA HIS A 179 17.05 -2.69 6.54
C HIS A 179 16.27 -1.39 6.69
N ASP A 180 15.75 -0.91 5.57
CA ASP A 180 14.89 0.28 5.45
C ASP A 180 15.45 1.50 6.21
N VAL A 181 16.74 1.76 6.03
CA VAL A 181 17.46 2.77 6.83
C VAL A 181 17.06 4.17 6.40
N PHE A 182 16.55 4.97 7.34
CA PHE A 182 16.20 6.36 7.07
C PHE A 182 17.41 7.16 6.57
N ARG A 183 17.28 7.75 5.37
CA ARG A 183 18.32 8.55 4.73
C ARG A 183 18.00 10.03 4.67
N LYS A 184 16.76 10.39 4.36
CA LYS A 184 16.41 11.80 4.12
C LYS A 184 14.91 12.05 4.22
N ALA A 185 14.50 13.16 4.85
CA ALA A 185 13.16 13.70 4.66
C ALA A 185 13.09 14.49 3.34
N ILE A 186 12.17 14.10 2.44
CA ILE A 186 11.86 14.84 1.19
C ILE A 186 10.92 16.01 1.49
N THR A 187 9.97 15.79 2.39
CA THR A 187 9.33 16.91 3.10
C THR A 187 10.35 17.57 4.04
N SER A 188 9.99 18.70 4.65
CA SER A 188 10.68 19.10 5.88
C SER A 188 10.60 17.96 6.93
N ILE A 189 11.54 17.90 7.88
CA ILE A 189 11.47 16.89 8.94
C ILE A 189 10.21 17.03 9.80
N SER A 190 9.69 18.25 9.92
CA SER A 190 8.41 18.56 10.57
C SER A 190 7.19 18.18 9.74
N GLY A 191 7.38 17.76 8.49
CA GLY A 191 6.33 17.36 7.56
C GLY A 191 5.62 18.53 6.87
N ILE A 192 4.46 18.25 6.30
CA ILE A 192 3.53 19.20 5.67
C ILE A 192 2.20 19.10 6.42
N ASP A 193 1.70 20.21 6.97
CA ASP A 193 0.37 20.24 7.56
C ASP A 193 -0.70 20.10 6.46
N ILE A 194 -1.51 19.06 6.57
CA ILE A 194 -2.63 18.78 5.65
C ILE A 194 -3.98 18.77 6.38
N THR A 195 -4.04 19.26 7.62
CA THR A 195 -5.19 19.15 8.52
C THR A 195 -6.49 19.62 7.89
N ASN A 196 -6.47 20.78 7.21
CA ASN A 196 -7.66 21.32 6.57
C ASN A 196 -8.00 20.55 5.28
N THR A 197 -7.00 20.32 4.44
CA THR A 197 -7.17 19.64 3.14
C THR A 197 -7.71 18.21 3.28
N ILE A 198 -7.22 17.45 4.26
CA ILE A 198 -7.67 16.07 4.50
C ILE A 198 -9.07 16.00 5.10
N LYS A 199 -9.55 17.07 5.73
CA LYS A 199 -10.93 17.16 6.23
C LYS A 199 -11.92 17.51 5.13
N THR A 200 -11.50 18.29 4.13
CA THR A 200 -12.39 18.83 3.09
C THR A 200 -12.29 18.13 1.73
N SER A 201 -11.22 17.38 1.45
CA SER A 201 -11.03 16.67 0.19
C SER A 201 -10.98 15.15 0.36
N ASN A 202 -11.55 14.42 -0.60
CA ASN A 202 -11.44 12.96 -0.69
C ASN A 202 -10.22 12.50 -1.51
N SER A 203 -9.55 13.41 -2.21
CA SER A 203 -8.37 13.13 -3.04
C SER A 203 -7.39 14.30 -2.94
N ILE A 204 -6.15 14.01 -2.56
CA ILE A 204 -5.10 15.03 -2.37
C ILE A 204 -3.86 14.56 -3.11
N GLU A 205 -3.33 15.39 -3.99
CA GLU A 205 -2.00 15.19 -4.54
C GLU A 205 -1.01 16.01 -3.72
N ILE A 206 0.06 15.38 -3.26
CA ILE A 206 1.13 16.06 -2.52
C ILE A 206 2.29 16.31 -3.47
N PRO A 207 2.59 17.58 -3.80
CA PRO A 207 3.77 17.89 -4.58
C PRO A 207 5.02 17.63 -3.74
N LEU A 208 5.94 16.84 -4.28
CA LEU A 208 7.26 16.61 -3.70
C LEU A 208 8.32 17.02 -4.71
N SER A 209 9.40 17.63 -4.22
CA SER A 209 10.56 17.94 -5.05
C SER A 209 11.26 16.66 -5.50
N ASP A 210 11.92 16.73 -6.65
CA ASP A 210 12.84 15.69 -7.08
C ASP A 210 13.96 15.49 -6.05
N TYR A 211 14.45 14.25 -5.98
CA TYR A 211 15.55 13.87 -5.11
C TYR A 211 16.69 13.28 -5.92
N VAL A 212 17.88 13.86 -5.79
CA VAL A 212 19.11 13.30 -6.34
C VAL A 212 19.72 12.39 -5.28
N VAL A 213 19.75 11.08 -5.54
CA VAL A 213 20.35 10.08 -4.67
C VAL A 213 21.85 10.33 -4.55
N PRO A 214 22.37 10.59 -3.33
CA PRO A 214 23.81 10.70 -3.11
C PRO A 214 24.54 9.43 -3.55
N SER A 215 25.71 9.59 -4.17
CA SER A 215 26.54 8.47 -4.64
C SER A 215 27.01 7.52 -3.53
N ALA A 216 26.95 7.95 -2.27
CA ALA A 216 27.24 7.12 -1.10
C ALA A 216 26.14 6.06 -0.82
N TYR A 217 24.96 6.18 -1.42
CA TYR A 217 23.84 5.26 -1.26
C TYR A 217 23.66 4.40 -2.51
N ASN A 218 23.13 3.19 -2.33
CA ASN A 218 22.76 2.36 -3.46
C ASN A 218 21.42 2.81 -4.04
N GLU A 219 21.46 3.47 -5.19
CA GLU A 219 20.27 3.96 -5.91
C GLU A 219 19.15 2.92 -6.02
N LYS A 220 19.49 1.66 -6.32
CA LYS A 220 18.51 0.59 -6.49
C LYS A 220 17.78 0.21 -5.20
N GLU A 221 18.41 0.44 -4.06
CA GLU A 221 17.85 0.16 -2.73
C GLU A 221 17.08 1.37 -2.17
N MET A 222 17.16 2.53 -2.79
CA MET A 222 16.39 3.69 -2.35
C MET A 222 14.90 3.51 -2.66
N TYR A 223 14.04 4.00 -1.78
CA TYR A 223 12.60 4.13 -2.02
C TYR A 223 11.96 5.15 -1.06
N LEU A 224 10.77 5.63 -1.43
CA LEU A 224 10.01 6.59 -0.63
C LEU A 224 9.00 5.88 0.28
N ILE A 225 8.97 6.29 1.54
CA ILE A 225 7.93 5.97 2.51
C ILE A 225 7.14 7.25 2.80
N ALA A 226 5.84 7.22 2.51
CA ALA A 226 4.94 8.34 2.73
C ALA A 226 3.88 7.96 3.78
N PHE A 227 3.66 8.79 4.79
CA PHE A 227 2.69 8.50 5.85
C PHE A 227 1.99 9.76 6.36
N ILE A 228 0.80 9.57 6.92
CA ILE A 228 0.03 10.64 7.56
C ILE A 228 -0.07 10.34 9.04
N GLN A 229 0.30 11.31 9.87
CA GLN A 229 0.22 11.21 11.32
C GLN A 229 -0.76 12.24 11.88
N ASN A 230 -1.61 11.81 12.81
CA ASN A 230 -2.26 12.70 13.76
C ASN A 230 -1.23 13.13 14.81
N THR A 231 -0.75 14.37 14.77
CA THR A 231 0.32 14.83 15.66
C THR A 231 -0.15 15.14 17.07
N THR A 232 -1.47 15.21 17.30
CA THR A 232 -2.06 15.34 18.64
C THR A 232 -2.01 14.02 19.40
N THR A 233 -2.35 12.92 18.73
CA THR A 233 -2.41 11.57 19.35
C THR A 233 -1.21 10.69 19.02
N LYS A 234 -0.32 11.16 18.13
CA LYS A 234 0.76 10.41 17.48
C LYS A 234 0.28 9.26 16.58
N GLN A 235 -1.02 9.01 16.46
CA GLN A 235 -1.55 7.92 15.64
C GLN A 235 -1.18 8.12 14.16
N ILE A 236 -0.62 7.08 13.53
CA ILE A 236 -0.45 7.04 12.08
C ILE A 236 -1.79 6.66 11.46
N LEU A 237 -2.34 7.46 10.53
CA LEU A 237 -3.55 7.11 9.80
C LEU A 237 -3.29 5.98 8.80
N ASN A 238 -2.30 6.15 7.93
CA ASN A 238 -1.79 5.08 7.08
C ASN A 238 -0.38 5.42 6.56
N VAL A 239 0.23 4.44 5.90
CA VAL A 239 1.52 4.55 5.22
C VAL A 239 1.42 3.96 3.82
N GLY A 240 2.20 4.48 2.89
CA GLY A 240 2.29 4.03 1.50
C GLY A 240 3.72 4.05 0.99
N THR A 241 4.03 3.13 0.09
CA THR A 241 5.29 3.05 -0.66
C THR A 241 4.98 2.59 -2.09
N LYS A 242 5.98 2.53 -2.98
CA LYS A 242 5.80 1.87 -4.29
C LYS A 242 5.46 0.37 -4.21
N PHE A 243 5.60 -0.25 -3.04
CA PHE A 243 5.34 -1.67 -2.79
C PHE A 243 3.99 -1.94 -2.14
N THR A 244 3.36 -0.94 -1.53
CA THR A 244 2.03 -1.11 -0.93
C THR A 244 1.00 -1.30 -2.03
N THR A 245 0.20 -2.38 -1.94
CA THR A 245 -0.91 -2.60 -2.84
C THR A 245 -1.96 -1.52 -2.63
N THR A 246 -2.37 -0.85 -3.70
CA THR A 246 -3.54 0.03 -3.62
C THR A 246 -4.77 -0.84 -3.41
N THR A 247 -5.65 -0.45 -2.51
CA THR A 247 -7.00 -1.03 -2.45
C THR A 247 -7.74 -0.38 -3.60
N ASN A 248 -7.39 -0.77 -4.83
CA ASN A 248 -8.29 -0.56 -5.95
C ASN A 248 -9.51 -1.41 -5.59
N THR A 249 -10.53 -0.80 -4.99
CA THR A 249 -11.88 -1.29 -5.20
C THR A 249 -12.01 -1.39 -6.70
N GLU A 250 -11.96 -2.61 -7.24
CA GLU A 250 -12.24 -2.81 -8.64
C GLU A 250 -13.66 -2.31 -8.87
N THR A 251 -13.79 -1.18 -9.55
CA THR A 251 -15.09 -0.65 -9.91
C THR A 251 -15.60 -1.54 -11.02
N ILE A 252 -16.60 -2.37 -10.72
CA ILE A 252 -17.30 -3.12 -11.76
C ILE A 252 -18.08 -2.13 -12.61
N VAL A 253 -17.77 -2.10 -13.91
CA VAL A 253 -18.45 -1.24 -14.88
C VAL A 253 -19.27 -2.09 -15.84
N ASN A 254 -20.25 -1.47 -16.51
CA ASN A 254 -21.08 -2.15 -17.48
C ASN A 254 -20.23 -2.54 -18.72
N PRO A 255 -20.16 -3.83 -19.10
CA PRO A 255 -19.42 -4.26 -20.28
C PRO A 255 -19.80 -3.56 -21.59
N GLU A 256 -21.06 -3.19 -21.75
CA GLU A 256 -21.59 -2.57 -22.98
C GLU A 256 -20.96 -1.21 -23.29
N GLU A 257 -20.44 -0.52 -22.27
CA GLU A 257 -19.70 0.74 -22.43
C GLU A 257 -18.31 0.51 -23.04
N TRP A 258 -17.76 -0.70 -22.92
CA TRP A 258 -16.37 -1.00 -23.25
C TRP A 258 -16.21 -1.88 -24.47
N PHE A 259 -17.05 -2.91 -24.59
CA PHE A 259 -16.92 -3.89 -25.66
C PHE A 259 -18.24 -4.61 -25.95
N SER A 260 -18.25 -5.31 -27.07
CA SER A 260 -19.25 -6.32 -27.42
C SER A 260 -18.54 -7.63 -27.73
N SER A 261 -19.11 -8.76 -27.29
CA SER A 261 -18.59 -10.09 -27.61
C SER A 261 -19.62 -10.92 -28.36
N TYR A 262 -19.20 -11.56 -29.46
CA TYR A 262 -20.10 -12.34 -30.32
C TYR A 262 -19.35 -13.41 -31.15
N PRO A 263 -20.02 -14.50 -31.54
CA PRO A 263 -21.33 -14.91 -31.05
C PRO A 263 -21.26 -15.39 -29.59
N ASN A 264 -22.32 -15.13 -28.82
CA ASN A 264 -22.52 -15.69 -27.48
C ASN A 264 -23.95 -16.23 -27.40
N PRO A 265 -24.17 -17.57 -27.44
CA PRO A 265 -23.17 -18.64 -27.26
C PRO A 265 -22.15 -18.79 -28.40
N VAL A 266 -20.91 -19.13 -28.05
CA VAL A 266 -19.78 -19.37 -28.97
C VAL A 266 -19.63 -20.86 -29.29
N LYS A 267 -19.25 -21.20 -30.53
CA LYS A 267 -18.79 -22.53 -30.92
C LYS A 267 -17.27 -22.61 -31.02
N ASN A 268 -16.67 -21.93 -32.00
CA ASN A 268 -15.23 -22.05 -32.26
C ASN A 268 -14.50 -20.74 -32.02
N ASN A 269 -15.01 -19.61 -32.50
CA ASN A 269 -14.33 -18.32 -32.40
C ASN A 269 -15.23 -17.28 -31.73
N LEU A 270 -14.74 -16.64 -30.68
CA LEU A 270 -15.37 -15.49 -30.06
C LEU A 270 -14.66 -14.22 -30.56
N THR A 271 -15.42 -13.29 -31.13
CA THR A 271 -14.97 -11.95 -31.44
C THR A 271 -15.26 -11.04 -30.26
N LEU A 272 -14.24 -10.32 -29.78
CA LEU A 272 -14.37 -9.23 -28.83
C LEU A 272 -14.03 -7.92 -29.55
N GLU A 273 -15.00 -7.02 -29.62
CA GLU A 273 -14.91 -5.74 -30.31
C GLU A 273 -15.00 -4.60 -29.31
N LEU A 274 -13.94 -3.79 -29.23
CA LEU A 274 -13.88 -2.64 -28.33
C LEU A 274 -14.66 -1.44 -28.90
N LYS A 275 -15.25 -0.66 -28.00
CA LYS A 275 -15.84 0.65 -28.33
C LYS A 275 -14.74 1.68 -28.58
N ASP A 276 -15.05 2.68 -29.41
CA ASP A 276 -14.07 3.70 -29.77
C ASP A 276 -13.60 4.50 -28.54
N GLY A 277 -12.30 4.70 -28.41
CA GLY A 277 -11.67 5.44 -27.30
C GLY A 277 -11.48 4.64 -26.01
N VAL A 278 -11.84 3.35 -25.98
CA VAL A 278 -11.62 2.48 -24.81
C VAL A 278 -10.23 1.86 -24.89
N GLN A 279 -9.39 2.18 -23.91
CA GLN A 279 -8.07 1.54 -23.72
C GLN A 279 -8.22 0.33 -22.79
N ILE A 280 -7.47 -0.74 -23.00
CA ILE A 280 -7.56 -1.96 -22.19
C ILE A 280 -6.16 -2.41 -21.75
N ASP A 281 -6.03 -2.66 -20.45
CA ASP A 281 -4.79 -3.15 -19.84
C ASP A 281 -4.70 -4.68 -19.90
N GLU A 282 -5.83 -5.36 -19.67
CA GLU A 282 -5.89 -6.82 -19.62
C GLU A 282 -7.25 -7.33 -20.10
N ILE A 283 -7.22 -8.41 -20.89
CA ILE A 283 -8.37 -9.26 -21.19
C ILE A 283 -8.04 -10.65 -20.62
N SER A 284 -8.90 -11.21 -19.80
CA SER A 284 -8.76 -12.58 -19.28
C SER A 284 -10.06 -13.36 -19.35
N ILE A 285 -9.96 -14.66 -19.60
CA ILE A 285 -11.11 -15.58 -19.55
C ILE A 285 -10.79 -16.68 -18.57
N VAL A 286 -11.72 -16.91 -17.65
CA VAL A 286 -11.63 -17.98 -16.65
C VAL A 286 -12.80 -18.94 -16.79
N ASP A 287 -12.58 -20.21 -16.48
CA ASP A 287 -13.66 -21.19 -16.33
C ASP A 287 -14.40 -21.03 -14.97
N MET A 288 -15.46 -21.82 -14.77
CA MET A 288 -16.24 -21.79 -13.53
C MET A 288 -15.47 -22.25 -12.28
N ASN A 289 -14.33 -22.93 -12.45
CA ASN A 289 -13.45 -23.32 -11.35
C ASN A 289 -12.39 -22.25 -11.04
N GLY A 290 -12.42 -21.13 -11.77
CA GLY A 290 -11.47 -20.03 -11.63
C GLY A 290 -10.14 -20.26 -12.37
N LYS A 291 -10.02 -21.33 -13.17
CA LYS A 291 -8.82 -21.56 -13.98
C LYS A 291 -8.81 -20.58 -15.16
N GLN A 292 -7.75 -19.80 -15.27
CA GLN A 292 -7.53 -18.93 -16.41
C GLN A 292 -7.22 -19.74 -17.67
N ILE A 293 -8.05 -19.58 -18.69
CA ILE A 293 -7.91 -20.25 -19.98
C ILE A 293 -7.36 -19.32 -21.07
N PHE A 294 -7.50 -18.01 -20.89
CA PHE A 294 -6.97 -17.02 -21.81
C PHE A 294 -6.52 -15.77 -21.04
N THR A 295 -5.43 -15.15 -21.49
CA THR A 295 -5.01 -13.82 -21.03
C THR A 295 -4.31 -13.09 -22.17
N LYS A 296 -4.55 -11.78 -22.26
CA LYS A 296 -3.84 -10.88 -23.16
C LYS A 296 -3.69 -9.52 -22.48
N ASN A 297 -2.44 -9.09 -22.33
CA ASN A 297 -2.09 -7.78 -21.79
C ASN A 297 -1.94 -6.77 -22.92
N ILE A 298 -2.37 -5.53 -22.69
CA ILE A 298 -2.20 -4.35 -23.54
C ILE A 298 -2.82 -4.58 -24.93
N PHE A 299 -4.04 -4.09 -25.12
CA PHE A 299 -4.79 -4.30 -26.34
C PHE A 299 -5.27 -2.98 -26.98
N GLU A 300 -4.65 -2.62 -28.10
CA GLU A 300 -4.92 -1.37 -28.84
C GLU A 300 -5.71 -1.59 -30.15
N GLN A 301 -5.94 -2.85 -30.54
CA GLN A 301 -6.70 -3.17 -31.75
C GLN A 301 -8.21 -3.08 -31.47
N LYS A 302 -9.00 -2.71 -32.48
CA LYS A 302 -10.46 -2.60 -32.34
C LYS A 302 -11.15 -3.96 -32.13
N GLN A 303 -10.57 -5.05 -32.64
CA GLN A 303 -11.16 -6.39 -32.59
C GLN A 303 -10.13 -7.47 -32.23
N LEU A 304 -10.52 -8.38 -31.35
CA LEU A 304 -9.77 -9.56 -30.95
C LEU A 304 -10.57 -10.82 -31.30
N LEU A 305 -9.95 -11.74 -32.04
CA LEU A 305 -10.49 -13.07 -32.25
C LEU A 305 -9.87 -14.04 -31.24
N ILE A 306 -10.71 -14.79 -30.52
CA ILE A 306 -10.30 -15.75 -29.49
C ILE A 306 -10.78 -17.14 -29.92
N ASP A 307 -9.84 -18.07 -30.09
CA ASP A 307 -10.14 -19.47 -30.39
C ASP A 307 -10.62 -20.19 -29.13
N PHE A 308 -11.87 -20.64 -29.18
CA PHE A 308 -12.58 -21.41 -28.17
C PHE A 308 -12.65 -22.91 -28.48
N SER A 309 -12.18 -23.34 -29.65
CA SER A 309 -12.20 -24.75 -30.07
C SER A 309 -11.52 -25.71 -29.07
N PRO A 310 -10.42 -25.32 -28.39
CA PRO A 310 -9.77 -26.19 -27.40
C PRO A 310 -10.54 -26.36 -26.09
N TYR A 311 -11.58 -25.55 -25.84
CA TYR A 311 -12.26 -25.50 -24.54
C TYR A 311 -13.60 -26.26 -24.56
N PRO A 312 -13.91 -27.01 -23.49
CA PRO A 312 -15.14 -27.78 -23.41
C PRO A 312 -16.39 -26.89 -23.37
N SER A 313 -17.54 -27.46 -23.73
CA SER A 313 -18.83 -26.79 -23.56
C SER A 313 -19.11 -26.45 -22.09
N GLY A 314 -19.62 -25.25 -21.85
CA GLY A 314 -19.75 -24.72 -20.49
C GLY A 314 -19.83 -23.19 -20.43
N ASN A 315 -19.85 -22.67 -19.20
CA ASN A 315 -19.84 -21.24 -18.94
C ASN A 315 -18.42 -20.75 -18.62
N TYR A 316 -18.11 -19.55 -19.09
CA TYR A 316 -16.85 -18.86 -18.89
C TYR A 316 -17.12 -17.42 -18.45
N ILE A 317 -16.15 -16.82 -17.77
CA ILE A 317 -16.20 -15.42 -17.36
C ILE A 317 -15.10 -14.69 -18.12
N LEU A 318 -15.52 -13.79 -19.01
CA LEU A 318 -14.66 -12.82 -19.67
C LEU A 318 -14.53 -11.59 -18.77
N LYS A 319 -13.30 -11.21 -18.45
CA LYS A 319 -12.94 -10.00 -17.71
C LYS A 319 -12.11 -9.10 -18.60
N VAL A 320 -12.44 -7.82 -18.60
CA VAL A 320 -11.72 -6.78 -19.35
C VAL A 320 -11.40 -5.65 -18.37
N LYS A 321 -10.15 -5.24 -18.29
CA LYS A 321 -9.64 -4.31 -17.27
C LYS A 321 -9.03 -3.06 -17.89
N ASN A 322 -9.29 -1.91 -17.28
CA ASN A 322 -8.61 -0.64 -17.52
C ASN A 322 -8.44 0.07 -16.17
N GLY A 323 -7.19 0.19 -15.73
CA GLY A 323 -6.79 0.70 -14.42
C GLY A 323 -7.45 -0.06 -13.28
N ASN A 324 -8.32 0.65 -12.55
CA ASN A 324 -9.09 0.12 -11.43
C ASN A 324 -10.53 -0.28 -11.80
N LYS A 325 -10.91 -0.22 -13.08
CA LYS A 325 -12.23 -0.63 -13.56
C LYS A 325 -12.15 -2.01 -14.21
N THR A 326 -13.14 -2.84 -13.94
CA THR A 326 -13.26 -4.18 -14.54
C THR A 326 -14.66 -4.34 -15.11
N ALA A 327 -14.76 -4.63 -16.40
CA ALA A 327 -15.99 -5.10 -17.04
C ALA A 327 -16.01 -6.62 -17.05
N ILE A 328 -17.15 -7.23 -16.69
CA ILE A 328 -17.30 -8.69 -16.59
C ILE A 328 -18.49 -9.15 -17.43
N GLN A 329 -18.27 -10.08 -18.36
CA GLN A 329 -19.34 -10.70 -19.16
C GLN A 329 -19.25 -12.23 -19.08
N LYS A 330 -20.41 -12.88 -18.96
CA LYS A 330 -20.53 -14.34 -19.07
C LYS A 330 -20.52 -14.76 -20.55
N ILE A 331 -19.69 -15.74 -20.89
CA ILE A 331 -19.63 -16.39 -22.20
C ILE A 331 -20.13 -17.83 -22.08
N ALA A 332 -21.04 -18.25 -22.93
CA ALA A 332 -21.50 -19.64 -23.02
C ALA A 332 -20.85 -20.32 -24.23
N LYS A 333 -20.14 -21.43 -24.02
CA LYS A 333 -19.61 -22.30 -25.07
C LYS A 333 -20.57 -23.47 -25.31
N VAL A 334 -20.89 -23.70 -26.57
CA VAL A 334 -21.70 -24.83 -27.04
C VAL A 334 -20.94 -25.59 -28.14
N ASP A 335 -21.28 -26.86 -28.34
CA ASP A 335 -20.66 -27.73 -29.35
C ASP A 335 -21.00 -27.32 -30.79
#